data_AF-A0A7V9B162-F1
#
_entry.id   AF-A0A7V9B162-F1
#
_cell.length_a   1.000
_cell.length_b   1.000
_cell.length_c   1.000
_cell.angle_alpha   90.00
_cell.angle_beta   90.00
_cell.angle_gamma   90.00
#
_symmetry.space_group_name_H-M   'P 1'
#
loop_
_entity.id
_entity.type
_entity.pdbx_description
1 polymer ?
#
loop_
_entity_poly.entity_id
_entity_poly.type
_entity_poly.pdbx_seq_one_letter_code
_entity_poly.pdbx_strand_id
1 'polypeptide(L)'
;MGTTEIIAEPGVQQIVIAREFNAPPELLFRAHTDPELLVQWLGPRRLTMTIDRFEPRDGGTWRYIHRDTDGAEYGFHGVFHGTPSLDRIVQTFEFEGAPGHVSLETLTFEEVEGRTRVRAVSV
;
A
#
# COMPACT_ATOMS: atom_id res chain seq x y z
N MET A 1 -3.47 -15.90 -14.76
CA MET A 1 -3.11 -14.58 -14.20
C MET A 1 -4.27 -14.14 -13.32
N GLY A 2 -4.00 -13.63 -12.11
CA GLY A 2 -5.07 -13.14 -11.24
C GLY A 2 -5.78 -11.93 -11.85
N THR A 3 -7.08 -11.80 -11.59
CA THR A 3 -7.89 -10.67 -12.06
C THR A 3 -7.52 -9.41 -11.28
N THR A 4 -7.42 -8.29 -11.97
CA THR A 4 -7.31 -6.95 -11.35
C THR A 4 -8.54 -6.15 -11.73
N GLU A 5 -9.15 -5.52 -10.73
CA GLU A 5 -10.30 -4.64 -10.86
C GLU A 5 -9.94 -3.28 -10.26
N ILE A 6 -10.30 -2.20 -10.96
CA ILE A 6 -10.10 -0.82 -10.51
C ILE A 6 -11.42 -0.08 -10.71
N ILE A 7 -11.95 0.48 -9.63
CA ILE A 7 -13.20 1.23 -9.61
C ILE A 7 -12.87 2.65 -9.13
N ALA A 8 -13.18 3.64 -9.97
CA ALA A 8 -13.07 5.06 -9.68
C ALA A 8 -14.29 5.76 -10.29
N GLU A 9 -15.39 5.77 -9.54
CA GLU A 9 -16.68 6.28 -10.03
C GLU A 9 -16.66 7.82 -10.16
N PRO A 10 -17.16 8.38 -11.27
CA PRO A 10 -17.26 9.83 -11.41
C PRO A 10 -18.11 10.46 -10.29
N GLY A 11 -17.58 11.49 -9.64
CA GLY A 11 -18.25 12.21 -8.56
C GLY A 11 -18.11 11.56 -7.17
N VAL A 12 -17.38 10.44 -7.06
CA VAL A 12 -17.05 9.81 -5.77
C VAL A 12 -15.57 10.01 -5.47
N GLN A 13 -15.26 10.49 -4.27
CA GLN A 13 -13.90 10.66 -3.77
C GLN A 13 -13.33 9.34 -3.21
N GLN A 14 -13.38 8.29 -4.02
CA GLN A 14 -12.91 6.96 -3.62
C GLN A 14 -12.31 6.24 -4.81
N ILE A 15 -11.20 5.55 -4.58
CA ILE A 15 -10.65 4.56 -5.51
C ILE A 15 -10.66 3.21 -4.81
N VAL A 16 -11.13 2.18 -5.50
CA VAL A 16 -11.05 0.78 -5.05
C VAL A 16 -10.23 0.00 -6.04
N ILE A 17 -9.21 -0.70 -5.53
CA ILE A 17 -8.41 -1.64 -6.31
C ILE A 17 -8.55 -3.01 -5.67
N ALA A 18 -8.91 -4.02 -6.46
CA ALA A 18 -8.94 -5.40 -6.01
C ALA A 18 -8.10 -6.28 -6.94
N ARG A 19 -7.29 -7.16 -6.35
CA ARG A 19 -6.45 -8.08 -7.12
C ARG A 19 -6.32 -9.43 -6.46
N GLU A 20 -6.40 -10.48 -7.27
CA GLU A 20 -6.23 -11.85 -6.83
C GLU A 20 -4.79 -12.32 -7.00
N PHE A 21 -4.30 -13.07 -6.00
CA PHE A 21 -2.96 -13.63 -5.96
C PHE A 21 -3.02 -15.11 -5.61
N ASN A 22 -2.18 -15.91 -6.27
CA ASN A 22 -1.98 -17.33 -5.97
C ASN A 22 -1.02 -17.49 -4.79
N ALA A 23 -1.39 -16.93 -3.64
CA ALA A 23 -0.65 -16.97 -2.40
C ALA A 23 -1.62 -16.91 -1.22
N PRO A 24 -1.27 -17.48 -0.06
CA PRO A 24 -2.07 -17.36 1.16
C PRO A 24 -2.00 -15.94 1.74
N PRO A 25 -3.02 -15.49 2.50
CA PRO A 25 -3.12 -14.13 3.03
C PRO A 25 -1.91 -13.70 3.85
N GLU A 26 -1.30 -14.62 4.60
CA GLU A 26 -0.15 -14.36 5.47
C GLU A 26 1.08 -13.89 4.70
N LEU A 27 1.30 -14.43 3.49
CA LEU A 27 2.42 -14.00 2.66
C LEU A 27 2.19 -12.61 2.07
N LEU A 28 0.94 -12.29 1.72
CA LEU A 28 0.60 -10.96 1.20
C LEU A 28 0.61 -9.92 2.31
N PHE A 29 0.10 -10.25 3.49
CA PHE A 29 0.23 -9.40 4.68
C PHE A 29 1.70 -9.10 4.98
N ARG A 30 2.54 -10.15 5.03
CA ARG A 30 3.98 -9.99 5.25
C ARG A 30 4.63 -9.12 4.16
N ALA A 31 4.24 -9.27 2.90
CA ALA A 31 4.75 -8.41 1.82
C ALA A 31 4.44 -6.92 2.02
N HIS A 32 3.42 -6.56 2.81
CA HIS A 32 3.04 -5.19 3.14
C HIS A 32 3.63 -4.69 4.47
N THR A 33 4.08 -5.58 5.37
CA THR A 33 4.51 -5.21 6.73
C THR A 33 5.98 -5.53 7.02
N ASP A 34 6.65 -6.28 6.17
CA ASP A 34 8.09 -6.56 6.26
C ASP A 34 8.85 -5.57 5.36
N PRO A 35 9.64 -4.64 5.92
CA PRO A 35 10.31 -3.61 5.12
C PRO A 35 11.30 -4.19 4.10
N GLU A 36 11.90 -5.35 4.39
CA GLU A 36 12.82 -6.03 3.45
C GLU A 36 12.08 -6.58 2.23
N LEU A 37 10.80 -6.94 2.37
CA LEU A 37 9.97 -7.36 1.25
C LEU A 37 9.33 -6.18 0.54
N LEU A 38 8.85 -5.18 1.30
CA LEU A 38 8.14 -4.04 0.76
C LEU A 38 8.95 -3.29 -0.32
N VAL A 39 10.25 -3.10 -0.05
CA VAL A 39 11.20 -2.44 -0.97
C VAL A 39 11.38 -3.15 -2.31
N GLN A 40 11.03 -4.43 -2.40
CA GLN A 40 11.23 -5.22 -3.62
C GLN A 40 10.10 -5.04 -4.64
N TRP A 41 8.93 -4.57 -4.23
CA TRP A 41 7.74 -4.57 -5.10
C TRP A 41 6.91 -3.28 -5.08
N LEU A 42 6.94 -2.51 -4.00
CA LEU A 42 6.13 -1.29 -3.91
C LEU A 42 6.69 -0.24 -4.89
N GLY A 43 5.79 0.34 -5.69
CA GLY A 43 6.10 1.38 -6.67
C GLY A 43 6.18 0.90 -8.13
N PRO A 44 6.21 1.84 -9.09
CA PRO A 44 6.35 1.52 -10.51
C PRO A 44 7.68 0.83 -10.82
N ARG A 45 7.67 -0.09 -11.79
CA ARG A 45 8.83 -0.93 -12.18
C ARG A 45 10.12 -0.16 -12.51
N ARG A 46 10.03 1.11 -12.92
CA ARG A 46 11.17 1.95 -13.32
C ARG A 46 11.77 2.74 -12.16
N LEU A 47 11.12 2.73 -10.98
CA LEU A 47 11.59 3.45 -9.82
C LEU A 47 12.29 2.48 -8.87
N THR A 48 13.33 2.96 -8.20
CA THR A 48 13.88 2.31 -7.01
C THR A 48 13.16 2.87 -5.79
N MET A 49 13.10 2.08 -4.71
CA MET A 49 12.50 2.51 -3.45
C MET A 49 13.53 2.43 -2.33
N THR A 50 13.51 3.41 -1.44
CA THR A 50 14.22 3.36 -0.15
C THR A 50 13.25 3.70 0.97
N ILE A 51 13.38 2.99 2.09
CA ILE A 51 12.57 3.22 3.29
C ILE A 51 13.42 4.01 4.28
N ASP A 52 12.92 5.16 4.73
CA ASP A 52 13.58 5.95 5.78
C ASP A 52 13.07 5.57 7.17
N ARG A 53 11.77 5.26 7.26
CA ARG A 53 11.11 4.82 8.49
C ARG A 53 9.96 3.89 8.16
N PHE A 54 9.80 2.84 8.94
CA PHE A 54 8.67 1.92 8.80
C PHE A 54 8.37 1.21 10.11
N GLU A 55 7.25 1.57 10.74
CA GLU A 55 6.86 1.06 12.05
C GLU A 55 5.44 0.46 11.99
N PRO A 56 5.28 -0.82 11.59
CA PRO A 56 3.97 -1.46 11.40
C PRO A 56 3.31 -1.81 12.75
N ARG A 57 2.92 -0.79 13.51
CA ARG A 57 2.25 -0.86 14.81
C ARG A 57 1.27 0.31 14.93
N ASP A 58 0.33 0.24 15.85
CA ASP A 58 -0.59 1.36 16.10
C ASP A 58 0.16 2.67 16.39
N GLY A 59 -0.24 3.74 15.69
CA GLY A 59 0.40 5.06 15.73
C GLY A 59 1.85 5.10 15.20
N GLY A 60 2.35 4.00 14.65
CA GLY A 60 3.66 3.96 14.00
C GLY A 60 3.64 4.77 12.71
N THR A 61 4.72 5.50 12.45
CA THR A 61 4.86 6.31 11.24
C THR A 61 5.69 5.58 10.20
N TRP A 62 5.47 5.91 8.93
CA TRP A 62 6.28 5.43 7.84
C TRP A 62 6.66 6.56 6.89
N ARG A 63 7.79 6.38 6.20
CA ARG A 63 8.26 7.26 5.13
C ARG A 63 9.13 6.46 4.16
N TYR A 64 8.89 6.63 2.87
CA TYR A 64 9.73 6.08 1.82
C TYR A 64 9.90 7.08 0.68
N ILE A 65 10.95 6.85 -0.12
CA ILE A 65 11.27 7.65 -1.30
C ILE A 65 11.32 6.72 -2.50
N HIS A 66 10.65 7.12 -3.59
CA HIS A 66 10.91 6.57 -4.90
C HIS A 66 11.90 7.43 -5.67
N ARG A 67 12.83 6.80 -6.39
CA ARG A 67 13.78 7.49 -7.26
C ARG A 67 13.70 6.97 -8.69
N ASP A 68 13.67 7.86 -9.67
CA ASP A 68 13.81 7.49 -11.08
C ASP A 68 15.28 7.41 -11.52
N THR A 69 15.49 7.02 -12.79
CA THR A 69 16.83 6.86 -13.36
C THR A 69 17.57 8.19 -13.58
N ASP A 70 16.83 9.30 -13.62
CA ASP A 70 17.37 10.65 -13.83
C ASP A 70 17.69 11.33 -12.48
N GLY A 71 17.34 10.66 -11.37
CA GLY A 71 17.69 11.05 -10.01
C GLY A 71 16.61 11.84 -9.29
N ALA A 72 15.44 12.08 -9.90
CA ALA A 72 14.33 12.74 -9.24
C ALA A 72 13.75 11.85 -8.13
N GLU A 73 13.34 12.49 -7.04
CA GLU A 73 12.80 11.83 -5.85
C GLU A 73 11.33 12.16 -5.63
N TYR A 74 10.59 11.16 -5.18
CA TYR A 74 9.17 11.25 -4.83
C TYR A 74 8.98 10.68 -3.43
N GLY A 75 8.88 11.56 -2.44
CA GLY A 75 8.71 11.19 -1.03
C GLY A 75 7.25 10.99 -0.65
N PHE A 76 7.00 9.96 0.15
CA PHE A 76 5.67 9.65 0.69
C PHE A 76 5.78 9.33 2.17
N HIS A 77 4.77 9.72 2.94
CA HIS A 77 4.72 9.42 4.36
C HIS A 77 3.28 9.22 4.87
N GLY A 78 3.17 8.67 6.08
CA GLY A 78 1.90 8.44 6.73
C GLY A 78 2.02 7.80 8.10
N VAL A 79 0.88 7.40 8.65
CA VAL A 79 0.72 6.82 9.99
C VAL A 79 -0.20 5.61 9.91
N PHE A 80 0.13 4.53 10.61
CA PHE A 80 -0.75 3.38 10.79
C PHE A 80 -1.83 3.69 11.84
N HIS A 81 -3.08 3.40 11.47
CA HIS A 81 -4.26 3.49 12.33
C HIS A 81 -4.66 2.09 12.82
N GLY A 82 -4.30 1.75 14.05
CA GLY A 82 -4.37 0.40 14.58
C GLY A 82 -3.14 -0.44 14.23
N THR A 83 -2.94 -1.54 14.96
CA THR A 83 -1.90 -2.51 14.64
C THR A 83 -2.28 -3.27 13.37
N PRO A 84 -1.45 -3.24 12.30
CA PRO A 84 -1.65 -4.06 11.11
C PRO A 84 -1.93 -5.53 11.47
N SER A 85 -2.94 -6.11 10.85
CA SER A 85 -3.31 -7.52 11.04
C SER A 85 -3.82 -8.14 9.74
N LEU A 86 -4.06 -9.46 9.75
CA LEU A 86 -4.68 -10.17 8.62
C LEU A 86 -6.08 -9.64 8.29
N ASP A 87 -6.80 -9.10 9.27
CA ASP A 87 -8.12 -8.51 9.04
C ASP A 87 -8.02 -7.28 8.15
N ARG A 88 -7.06 -6.38 8.43
CA ARG A 88 -6.78 -5.17 7.64
C ARG A 88 -5.50 -4.43 8.04
N ILE A 89 -5.05 -3.58 7.12
CA ILE A 89 -4.10 -2.48 7.37
C ILE A 89 -4.83 -1.17 7.08
N VAL A 90 -4.77 -0.21 8.00
CA VAL A 90 -5.32 1.14 7.79
C VAL A 90 -4.21 2.15 8.02
N GLN A 91 -4.03 3.09 7.11
CA GLN A 91 -2.98 4.10 7.20
C GLN A 91 -3.35 5.39 6.45
N THR A 92 -2.82 6.53 6.88
CA THR A 92 -2.80 7.73 6.02
C THR A 92 -1.75 7.59 4.94
N PHE A 93 -1.90 8.32 3.84
CA PHE A 93 -0.93 8.41 2.76
C PHE A 93 -0.85 9.86 2.26
N GLU A 94 0.34 10.43 2.22
CA GLU A 94 0.58 11.78 1.71
C GLU A 94 1.80 11.79 0.79
N PHE A 95 1.66 12.45 -0.37
CA PHE A 95 2.78 12.74 -1.26
C PHE A 95 3.41 14.08 -0.87
N GLU A 96 4.72 14.09 -0.61
CA GLU A 96 5.43 15.29 -0.16
C GLU A 96 5.45 16.41 -1.22
N GLY A 97 5.27 16.08 -2.50
CA GLY A 97 5.15 17.09 -3.56
C GLY A 97 3.75 17.73 -3.66
N ALA A 98 2.78 17.30 -2.85
CA ALA A 98 1.45 17.89 -2.75
C ALA A 98 0.99 17.94 -1.27
N PRO A 99 1.67 18.75 -0.43
CA PRO A 99 1.43 18.74 1.00
C PRO A 99 0.02 19.21 1.37
N GLY A 100 -0.56 18.61 2.40
CA GLY A 100 -1.93 18.88 2.87
C GLY A 100 -3.02 18.09 2.13
N HIS A 101 -2.65 17.25 1.17
CA HIS A 101 -3.55 16.36 0.44
C HIS A 101 -3.33 14.92 0.89
N VAL A 102 -4.00 14.54 1.98
CA VAL A 102 -3.88 13.23 2.61
C VAL A 102 -5.03 12.32 2.17
N SER A 103 -4.75 11.06 1.85
CA SER A 103 -5.77 10.02 1.72
C SER A 103 -5.73 9.06 2.91
N LEU A 104 -6.88 8.44 3.20
CA LEU A 104 -6.98 7.30 4.10
C LEU A 104 -7.03 6.01 3.28
N GLU A 105 -6.06 5.15 3.50
CA GLU A 105 -5.92 3.85 2.84
C GLU A 105 -6.39 2.73 3.76
N THR A 106 -7.22 1.83 3.24
CA THR A 106 -7.59 0.57 3.90
C THR A 106 -7.31 -0.60 2.98
N LEU A 107 -6.53 -1.57 3.47
CA LEU A 107 -6.17 -2.80 2.76
C LEU A 107 -6.74 -4.01 3.50
N THR A 108 -7.46 -4.90 2.80
CA THR A 108 -7.94 -6.18 3.33
C THR A 108 -7.38 -7.37 2.53
N PHE A 109 -7.32 -8.53 3.19
CA PHE A 109 -6.84 -9.79 2.62
C PHE A 109 -7.92 -10.85 2.78
N GLU A 110 -8.60 -11.21 1.70
CA GLU A 110 -9.74 -12.13 1.72
C GLU A 110 -9.38 -13.44 1.01
N GLU A 111 -9.60 -14.58 1.66
CA GLU A 111 -9.43 -15.88 0.99
C GLU A 111 -10.60 -16.13 0.03
N VAL A 112 -10.29 -16.46 -1.22
CA VAL A 112 -11.26 -16.75 -2.28
C VAL A 112 -10.77 -17.95 -3.07
N GLU A 113 -11.46 -19.09 -2.94
CA GLU A 113 -11.20 -20.30 -3.73
C GLU A 113 -9.72 -20.76 -3.70
N GLY A 114 -9.07 -20.75 -2.53
CA GLY A 114 -7.66 -21.12 -2.37
C GLY A 114 -6.65 -20.10 -2.92
N ARG A 115 -7.12 -18.89 -3.23
CA ARG A 115 -6.32 -17.70 -3.56
C ARG A 115 -6.61 -16.61 -2.54
N THR A 116 -5.87 -15.51 -2.60
CA THR A 116 -6.17 -14.32 -1.81
C THR A 116 -6.53 -13.16 -2.70
N ARG A 117 -7.66 -12.52 -2.41
CA ARG A 117 -8.06 -11.22 -2.95
C ARG A 117 -7.58 -10.14 -2.00
N VAL A 118 -6.66 -9.30 -2.48
CA VAL A 118 -6.24 -8.09 -1.79
C VAL A 118 -7.12 -6.95 -2.29
N ARG A 119 -7.76 -6.23 -1.37
CA ARG A 119 -8.62 -5.08 -1.71
C ARG A 119 -8.11 -3.83 -1.00
N ALA A 120 -7.74 -2.82 -1.78
CA ALA A 120 -7.34 -1.50 -1.33
C ALA A 120 -8.48 -0.50 -1.58
N VAL A 121 -8.74 0.36 -0.59
CA VAL A 121 -9.66 1.48 -0.68
C VAL A 121 -8.93 2.75 -0.25
N SER A 122 -8.95 3.75 -1.13
CA SER A 122 -8.37 5.06 -0.92
C SER A 122 -9.50 6.09 -0.89
N VAL A 123 -9.59 6.93 0.15
CA VAL A 123 -10.57 8.02 0.32
C VAL A 123 -9.96 9.32 0.78
#